data_AF-A0A7C3H1E9-F1
#
_entry.id   AF-A0A7C3H1E9-F1
#
_cell.length_a   1.000
_cell.length_b   1.000
_cell.length_c   1.000
_cell.angle_alpha   90.00
_cell.angle_beta   90.00
_cell.angle_gamma   90.00
#
_symmetry.space_group_name_H-M   'P 1'
#
loop_
_entity.id
_entity.type
_entity.pdbx_description
1 polymer ?
#
loop_
_entity_poly.entity_id
_entity_poly.type
_entity_poly.pdbx_seq_one_letter_code
_entity_poly.pdbx_strand_id
1 'polypeptide(L)'
;MRHGIGFDRFPLLPLGLAPRYCRATRAQLNRREVGLAFPGSSFPAGLCGPLRSSPAQGNGSGWPNRFVALPSGVLEFCWRRPSGAYHLVGVETSGPVVEGMTFSDLFSHLTASDPGEIRRDGPDTATNRLEWNMTGWSVSRRALVLSISLLLVVSCTSEKRAQRHGEGASGLNVVSAPISVRDTHFVDAQGRQVLLHGVSVGSKDPERGYLGPETREDFARFRAWGFNCIRFMIFWDGVEPEPGAFDDAYLDSVATRVRWAHQTGLYVLLDMHQDLYSVRFADGAPEWATITDGKPNLNPGAVWSDAYFTSPAVQTALDHFWANSPAPDGVGLQDHYARAWRHVAQRFADEPAVVGYDLMNEPFPGSEAREAQQGLFAAGQKIFAAQAGEQFGPGGDLMQWWLTPEGRSRILALLCNADLYGRLVDAVYPIYRRFEVAKLQPFYEKVAQAIRQVDSTHILFLEPSMASNMGTYSSLEPLKDAAGRRDPLQAYAPHGYDLVTDTPDVTRPCDERVRLIFERHAETARRLGMPMFVGEWGAYGFHAGAEEAAWKVVHVFEQLRCSETYWAYEKNLEQTSYFPALWRPFPERVPG
;
A
#
# COMPACT_ATOMS: atom_id res chain seq x y z
N MET A 1 -33.98 -42.07 -28.27
CA MET A 1 -34.54 -42.00 -29.64
C MET A 1 -34.76 -40.54 -29.99
N ARG A 2 -34.51 -40.17 -31.25
CA ARG A 2 -34.81 -38.88 -31.88
C ARG A 2 -36.22 -38.39 -31.57
N HIS A 3 -36.42 -37.07 -31.45
CA HIS A 3 -37.13 -36.27 -32.46
C HIS A 3 -36.72 -34.79 -32.30
N GLY A 4 -36.64 -34.07 -33.42
CA GLY A 4 -36.39 -32.63 -33.47
C GLY A 4 -37.03 -32.04 -34.71
N ILE A 5 -37.40 -30.76 -34.66
CA ILE A 5 -37.91 -29.96 -35.77
C ILE A 5 -37.31 -28.55 -35.59
N GLY A 6 -36.91 -27.90 -36.69
CA GLY A 6 -36.33 -26.55 -36.71
C GLY A 6 -36.99 -25.64 -37.76
N PHE A 7 -36.21 -24.66 -38.27
CA PHE A 7 -36.61 -23.56 -39.19
C PHE A 7 -37.36 -22.38 -38.50
N ASP A 8 -37.18 -21.10 -38.85
CA ASP A 8 -36.21 -20.45 -39.77
C ASP A 8 -35.99 -18.94 -39.47
N ARG A 9 -34.84 -18.42 -39.94
CA ARG A 9 -34.47 -17.06 -40.44
C ARG A 9 -35.25 -15.76 -40.05
N PHE A 10 -34.47 -14.80 -39.52
CA PHE A 10 -34.19 -13.41 -40.00
C PHE A 10 -35.32 -12.46 -40.51
N PRO A 11 -35.27 -11.14 -40.18
CA PRO A 11 -34.43 -10.21 -40.96
C PRO A 11 -33.69 -9.10 -40.17
N LEU A 12 -33.00 -8.24 -40.93
CA LEU A 12 -31.94 -7.28 -40.55
C LEU A 12 -32.39 -5.79 -40.72
N LEU A 13 -31.66 -4.87 -40.04
CA LEU A 13 -31.45 -3.43 -40.35
C LEU A 13 -32.63 -2.43 -40.16
N PRO A 14 -32.40 -1.08 -40.11
CA PRO A 14 -31.23 -0.30 -39.65
C PRO A 14 -31.62 0.92 -38.76
N LEU A 15 -30.70 1.90 -38.62
CA LEU A 15 -30.77 3.23 -37.94
C LEU A 15 -30.45 3.17 -36.42
N GLY A 16 -29.49 3.92 -35.85
CA GLY A 16 -28.56 4.90 -36.40
C GLY A 16 -28.79 6.31 -35.84
N LEU A 17 -27.96 6.75 -34.89
CA LEU A 17 -27.69 8.17 -34.55
C LEU A 17 -26.52 8.26 -33.56
N ALA A 18 -25.59 9.18 -33.79
CA ALA A 18 -24.46 9.48 -32.91
C ALA A 18 -24.43 10.99 -32.60
N PRO A 19 -23.99 11.42 -31.40
CA PRO A 19 -23.58 12.80 -31.11
C PRO A 19 -22.05 12.91 -31.22
N ARG A 20 -21.50 13.25 -32.39
CA ARG A 20 -21.13 14.61 -32.81
C ARG A 20 -20.29 15.42 -31.79
N TYR A 21 -18.98 15.42 -32.06
CA TYR A 21 -18.01 16.42 -31.62
C TYR A 21 -18.45 17.86 -31.89
N CYS A 22 -18.17 18.78 -30.95
CA CYS A 22 -18.06 20.21 -31.23
C CYS A 22 -16.60 20.58 -31.52
N ARG A 23 -16.32 21.10 -32.73
CA ARG A 23 -15.10 21.87 -33.03
C ARG A 23 -15.42 23.35 -32.88
N ALA A 24 -14.59 24.08 -32.13
CA ALA A 24 -14.44 25.53 -32.26
C ALA A 24 -13.21 25.86 -33.13
N THR A 25 -13.20 27.05 -33.73
CA THR A 25 -12.40 27.39 -34.91
C THR A 25 -11.01 27.97 -34.64
N ARG A 26 -10.21 28.02 -35.71
CA ARG A 26 -8.77 28.31 -35.77
C ARG A 26 -8.49 29.74 -36.26
N ALA A 27 -7.50 30.40 -35.66
CA ALA A 27 -6.70 31.48 -36.26
C ALA A 27 -5.23 31.23 -35.82
N GLN A 28 -4.25 31.01 -36.71
CA GLN A 28 -3.51 32.01 -37.53
C GLN A 28 -2.83 33.08 -36.65
N LEU A 29 -1.52 33.33 -36.66
CA LEU A 29 -0.35 32.93 -37.51
C LEU A 29 0.91 32.79 -36.58
N ASN A 30 2.18 32.53 -36.98
CA ASN A 30 2.83 32.48 -38.30
C ASN A 30 3.89 31.33 -38.43
N ARG A 31 5.17 31.63 -38.69
CA ARG A 31 6.30 30.71 -38.94
C ARG A 31 7.68 31.39 -38.69
N ARG A 32 8.71 30.55 -38.42
CA ARG A 32 10.18 30.78 -38.60
C ARG A 32 10.83 31.79 -37.61
N GLU A 33 12.13 31.73 -37.31
CA GLU A 33 13.27 31.15 -38.07
C GLU A 33 14.42 30.59 -37.18
N VAL A 34 15.51 30.12 -37.80
CA VAL A 34 16.68 29.42 -37.21
C VAL A 34 17.84 30.40 -36.93
N GLY A 35 18.67 30.15 -35.90
CA GLY A 35 19.94 30.87 -35.72
C GLY A 35 20.89 30.27 -34.68
N LEU A 36 21.98 29.64 -35.13
CA LEU A 36 23.15 29.23 -34.32
C LEU A 36 24.22 30.32 -34.38
N ALA A 37 24.75 30.76 -33.24
CA ALA A 37 26.01 31.53 -33.19
C ALA A 37 26.67 31.51 -31.80
N PHE A 38 27.88 30.95 -31.72
CA PHE A 38 28.94 31.40 -30.79
C PHE A 38 29.96 32.18 -31.64
N PRO A 39 30.48 33.33 -31.18
CA PRO A 39 31.73 33.28 -30.41
C PRO A 39 31.95 34.42 -29.39
N GLY A 40 32.99 34.28 -28.55
CA GLY A 40 33.66 35.43 -27.91
C GLY A 40 33.55 35.50 -26.39
N SER A 41 34.68 35.29 -25.71
CA SER A 41 34.83 35.39 -24.26
C SER A 41 35.17 36.82 -23.80
N SER A 42 34.37 37.39 -22.89
CA SER A 42 34.77 38.54 -22.07
C SER A 42 33.87 38.71 -20.82
N PHE A 43 34.41 38.39 -19.64
CA PHE A 43 33.96 38.96 -18.36
C PHE A 43 34.77 40.25 -18.12
N PRO A 44 34.17 41.35 -17.60
CA PRO A 44 34.09 41.46 -16.14
C PRO A 44 32.91 42.26 -15.54
N ALA A 45 32.73 42.08 -14.23
CA ALA A 45 32.17 43.02 -13.23
C ALA A 45 30.72 43.56 -13.37
N GLY A 46 29.86 43.24 -12.38
CA GLY A 46 28.66 44.04 -12.08
C GLY A 46 27.35 43.32 -11.73
N LEU A 47 27.36 42.26 -10.91
CA LEU A 47 26.16 41.43 -10.65
C LEU A 47 25.07 42.01 -9.72
N CYS A 48 25.10 43.31 -9.38
CA CYS A 48 24.04 43.97 -8.59
C CYS A 48 23.84 45.44 -9.03
N GLY A 49 23.02 45.66 -10.06
CA GLY A 49 22.49 46.97 -10.44
C GLY A 49 20.99 47.12 -10.12
N PRO A 50 20.47 48.33 -9.85
CA PRO A 50 19.09 48.51 -9.41
C PRO A 50 18.08 48.35 -10.56
N LEU A 51 17.10 47.45 -10.37
CA LEU A 51 15.97 47.28 -11.28
C LEU A 51 15.05 48.52 -11.24
N ARG A 52 14.85 49.15 -12.41
CA ARG A 52 13.81 50.18 -12.58
C ARG A 52 12.43 49.54 -12.69
N SER A 53 11.44 50.17 -12.06
CA SER A 53 10.06 49.72 -12.01
C SER A 53 9.24 50.10 -13.25
N SER A 54 8.23 49.27 -13.55
CA SER A 54 7.00 49.71 -14.22
C SER A 54 5.83 48.86 -13.71
N PRO A 55 4.63 49.42 -13.46
CA PRO A 55 3.60 48.76 -12.66
C PRO A 55 2.56 48.00 -13.49
N ALA A 56 2.22 46.78 -13.07
CA ALA A 56 0.99 46.09 -13.45
C ALA A 56 0.40 45.42 -12.20
N GLN A 57 -0.92 45.56 -12.00
CA GLN A 57 -1.61 45.13 -10.79
C GLN A 57 -1.91 43.62 -10.80
N GLY A 58 -1.72 42.96 -9.65
CA GLY A 58 -2.14 41.57 -9.44
C GLY A 58 -1.65 41.04 -8.08
N ASN A 59 -2.57 40.69 -7.18
CA ASN A 59 -2.21 40.09 -5.90
C ASN A 59 -1.76 38.64 -6.09
N GLY A 60 -0.51 38.33 -5.75
CA GLY A 60 0.03 36.97 -5.75
C GLY A 60 1.52 36.98 -5.39
N SER A 61 1.95 36.06 -4.52
CA SER A 61 3.33 35.91 -4.06
C SER A 61 4.23 35.34 -5.16
N GLY A 62 4.80 36.22 -5.99
CA GLY A 62 5.79 35.85 -7.01
C GLY A 62 7.24 36.01 -6.53
N TRP A 63 8.03 34.94 -6.64
CA TRP A 63 9.49 35.00 -6.52
C TRP A 63 10.12 35.53 -7.82
N PRO A 64 11.24 36.28 -7.78
CA PRO A 64 11.88 36.78 -8.99
C PRO A 64 12.65 35.65 -9.72
N ASN A 65 12.16 35.23 -10.89
CA ASN A 65 12.82 34.26 -11.74
C ASN A 65 14.00 34.88 -12.52
N ARG A 66 15.23 34.45 -12.21
CA ARG A 66 16.36 34.32 -13.17
C ARG A 66 17.53 33.58 -12.52
N PHE A 67 18.11 32.64 -13.27
CA PHE A 67 19.31 31.88 -12.90
C PHE A 67 20.50 32.34 -13.76
N VAL A 68 21.71 32.17 -13.27
CA VAL A 68 22.95 32.30 -14.07
C VAL A 68 23.78 31.06 -13.83
N ALA A 69 23.94 30.22 -14.86
CA ALA A 69 24.83 29.07 -14.79
C ALA A 69 26.28 29.53 -15.00
N LEU A 70 27.16 29.18 -14.07
CA LEU A 70 28.60 29.38 -14.25
C LEU A 70 29.24 28.14 -14.91
N PRO A 71 30.30 28.28 -15.73
CA PRO A 71 30.95 27.15 -16.41
C PRO A 71 31.54 26.07 -15.49
N SER A 72 31.58 26.31 -14.18
CA SER A 72 32.15 25.43 -13.15
C SER A 72 31.13 24.49 -12.47
N GLY A 73 29.86 24.47 -12.89
CA GLY A 73 28.84 23.62 -12.24
C GLY A 73 28.38 24.12 -10.87
N VAL A 74 28.55 25.42 -10.60
CA VAL A 74 28.10 26.09 -9.37
C VAL A 74 26.89 26.97 -9.70
N LEU A 75 25.84 26.86 -8.88
CA LEU A 75 24.67 27.73 -8.90
C LEU A 75 24.75 28.74 -7.77
N GLU A 76 24.66 30.04 -8.10
CA GLU A 76 24.62 31.11 -7.11
C GLU A 76 23.20 31.68 -6.95
N PHE A 77 22.72 31.66 -5.71
CA PHE A 77 21.43 32.26 -5.33
C PHE A 77 21.68 33.62 -4.68
N CYS A 78 20.95 34.64 -5.11
CA CYS A 78 20.94 35.96 -4.47
C CYS A 78 19.53 36.33 -4.01
N TRP A 79 19.32 36.46 -2.71
CA TRP A 79 18.05 36.89 -2.13
C TRP A 79 18.24 38.05 -1.14
N ARG A 80 17.24 38.92 -1.08
CA ARG A 80 17.21 40.14 -0.29
C ARG A 80 16.39 39.95 0.97
N ARG A 81 17.03 40.09 2.14
CA ARG A 81 16.33 40.06 3.43
C ARG A 81 15.41 41.28 3.60
N PRO A 82 14.39 41.23 4.49
CA PRO A 82 13.58 42.39 4.85
C PRO A 82 14.39 43.60 5.33
N SER A 83 15.58 43.38 5.90
CA SER A 83 16.55 44.43 6.30
C SER A 83 17.31 45.08 5.15
N GLY A 84 17.09 44.66 3.90
CA GLY A 84 17.64 45.28 2.69
C GLY A 84 19.01 44.77 2.22
N ALA A 85 19.69 43.94 3.01
CA ALA A 85 20.95 43.29 2.64
C ALA A 85 20.73 42.06 1.73
N TYR A 86 21.69 41.79 0.86
CA TYR A 86 21.73 40.63 -0.02
C TYR A 86 22.72 39.58 0.52
N HIS A 87 22.38 38.30 0.38
CA HIS A 87 23.31 37.19 0.61
C HIS A 87 23.45 36.37 -0.67
N LEU A 88 24.69 35.97 -0.98
CA LEU A 88 25.00 34.93 -1.96
C LEU A 88 25.08 33.57 -1.26
N VAL A 89 24.54 32.53 -1.90
CA VAL A 89 24.77 31.12 -1.53
C VAL A 89 25.16 30.38 -2.80
N GLY A 90 26.35 29.77 -2.82
CA GLY A 90 26.80 28.90 -3.90
C GLY A 90 26.51 27.44 -3.56
N VAL A 91 26.01 26.67 -4.54
CA VAL A 91 25.75 25.23 -4.40
C VAL A 91 26.36 24.51 -5.62
N GLU A 92 27.17 23.49 -5.36
CA GLU A 92 27.74 22.61 -6.40
C GLU A 92 26.70 21.57 -6.84
N THR A 93 26.64 21.29 -8.14
CA THR A 93 25.74 20.28 -8.71
C THR A 93 26.50 19.06 -9.23
N SER A 94 25.93 17.87 -9.07
CA SER A 94 26.57 16.60 -9.46
C SER A 94 26.60 16.33 -10.97
N GLY A 95 26.18 17.29 -11.80
CA GLY A 95 26.10 17.19 -13.26
C GLY A 95 25.86 18.55 -13.93
N PRO A 96 25.95 18.63 -15.27
CA PRO A 96 25.84 19.88 -16.01
C PRO A 96 24.39 20.42 -16.03
N VAL A 97 24.21 21.66 -15.54
CA VAL A 97 22.94 22.38 -15.62
C VAL A 97 22.74 22.93 -17.05
N VAL A 98 21.58 22.68 -17.64
CA VAL A 98 21.27 23.07 -19.04
C VAL A 98 20.08 24.03 -19.09
N GLU A 99 20.09 24.94 -20.06
CA GLU A 99 19.05 25.97 -20.21
C GLU A 99 17.69 25.33 -20.54
N GLY A 100 16.71 25.52 -19.65
CA GLY A 100 15.34 24.96 -19.78
C GLY A 100 14.89 24.02 -18.66
N MET A 101 15.77 23.63 -17.73
CA MET A 101 15.41 22.84 -16.54
C MET A 101 14.39 23.57 -15.63
N THR A 102 13.48 22.81 -15.03
CA THR A 102 12.54 23.31 -14.02
C THR A 102 13.14 23.27 -12.61
N PHE A 103 12.49 23.95 -11.65
CA PHE A 103 12.95 23.97 -10.26
C PHE A 103 12.92 22.57 -9.60
N SER A 104 12.05 21.67 -10.08
CA SER A 104 11.97 20.29 -9.61
C SER A 104 13.17 19.46 -10.08
N ASP A 105 13.54 19.60 -11.36
CA ASP A 105 14.70 18.89 -11.95
C ASP A 105 16.00 19.29 -11.25
N LEU A 106 16.12 20.58 -10.90
CA LEU A 106 17.26 21.14 -10.20
C LEU A 106 17.46 20.50 -8.81
N PHE A 107 16.35 20.30 -8.07
CA PHE A 107 16.38 19.73 -6.72
C PHE A 107 16.81 18.26 -6.73
N SER A 108 16.48 17.53 -7.79
CA SER A 108 16.89 16.12 -8.00
C SER A 108 18.39 15.93 -8.25
N HIS A 109 19.13 17.01 -8.58
CA HIS A 109 20.58 16.99 -8.81
C HIS A 109 21.40 17.55 -7.63
N LEU A 110 20.75 17.92 -6.53
CA LEU A 110 21.41 18.36 -5.30
C LEU A 110 21.82 17.15 -4.46
N THR A 111 23.05 16.69 -4.64
CA THR A 111 23.67 15.74 -3.70
C THR A 111 23.93 16.45 -2.37
N ALA A 112 23.23 16.06 -1.32
CA ALA A 112 23.60 16.42 0.04
C ALA A 112 24.93 15.73 0.39
N SER A 113 26.04 16.44 0.24
CA SER A 113 27.32 16.02 0.81
C SER A 113 27.22 16.04 2.33
N ASP A 114 27.68 14.94 2.94
CA ASP A 114 27.81 14.74 4.39
C ASP A 114 28.51 15.95 5.05
N PRO A 115 28.21 16.34 6.32
CA PRO A 115 28.65 17.61 6.89
C PRO A 115 30.13 17.58 7.35
N GLY A 116 31.04 17.38 6.39
CA GLY A 116 32.48 17.43 6.53
C GLY A 116 33.03 18.86 6.47
N GLU A 117 33.97 19.17 7.37
CA GLU A 117 34.65 20.44 7.58
C GLU A 117 34.83 21.36 6.34
N ILE A 118 34.16 22.52 6.30
CA ILE A 118 34.68 23.68 5.56
C ILE A 118 35.81 24.29 6.39
N ARG A 119 37.05 23.91 6.10
CA ARG A 119 38.24 24.60 6.62
C ARG A 119 38.36 25.98 5.96
N ARG A 120 38.62 27.00 6.78
CA ARG A 120 39.16 28.29 6.33
C ARG A 120 40.64 28.34 6.64
N ASP A 121 41.47 28.54 5.62
CA ASP A 121 42.82 29.07 5.80
C ASP A 121 42.72 30.59 6.04
N GLY A 122 43.27 31.06 7.17
CA GLY A 122 43.28 32.47 7.56
C GLY A 122 43.15 32.65 9.08
N PRO A 123 43.99 33.50 9.72
CA PRO A 123 44.24 33.39 11.17
C PRO A 123 43.14 33.99 12.04
N ASP A 124 42.88 33.33 13.18
CA ASP A 124 42.29 33.80 14.45
C ASP A 124 41.00 34.67 14.38
N THR A 125 39.88 34.36 15.06
CA THR A 125 39.57 33.39 16.14
C THR A 125 38.04 33.20 16.24
N ALA A 126 37.60 32.25 17.08
CA ALA A 126 36.21 32.02 17.56
C ALA A 126 35.21 31.35 16.58
N THR A 127 34.97 30.06 16.82
CA THR A 127 33.91 29.24 16.23
C THR A 127 32.53 29.55 16.80
N ASN A 128 31.54 29.80 15.95
CA ASN A 128 30.12 29.70 16.30
C ASN A 128 29.45 28.65 15.41
N ARG A 129 28.87 27.59 16.02
CA ARG A 129 27.95 26.68 15.32
C ARG A 129 26.63 27.41 15.04
N LEU A 130 26.07 27.21 13.85
CA LEU A 130 24.70 27.58 13.53
C LEU A 130 23.81 26.34 13.66
N GLU A 131 23.19 26.19 14.84
CA GLU A 131 22.15 25.19 15.07
C GLU A 131 20.82 25.69 14.51
N TRP A 132 20.13 24.87 13.72
CA TRP A 132 18.76 25.13 13.27
C TRP A 132 17.78 24.60 14.32
N ASN A 133 17.41 25.46 15.26
CA ASN A 133 16.46 25.15 16.32
C ASN A 133 15.24 26.07 16.21
N MET A 134 14.04 25.53 15.97
CA MET A 134 12.78 26.31 15.95
C MET A 134 11.64 25.61 16.68
N THR A 135 11.67 25.65 18.01
CA THR A 135 10.49 25.45 18.86
C THR A 135 10.33 26.59 19.86
N GLY A 136 9.12 27.16 19.91
CA GLY A 136 8.57 27.83 21.08
C GLY A 136 8.94 29.31 21.31
N TRP A 137 7.97 30.20 21.08
CA TRP A 137 7.86 31.48 21.80
C TRP A 137 6.46 31.64 22.38
N SER A 138 6.37 31.68 23.71
CA SER A 138 5.22 32.18 24.44
C SER A 138 5.53 33.60 24.95
N VAL A 139 4.55 34.50 24.94
CA VAL A 139 4.65 35.80 25.62
C VAL A 139 3.37 36.05 26.42
N SER A 140 3.52 36.43 27.68
CA SER A 140 2.43 36.56 28.66
C SER A 140 2.07 38.03 28.97
N ARG A 141 0.97 38.21 29.73
CA ARG A 141 0.48 39.42 30.46
C ARG A 141 -0.51 40.29 29.66
N ARG A 142 -1.63 40.79 30.23
CA ARG A 142 -2.08 40.83 31.66
C ARG A 142 -3.59 41.21 31.77
N ALA A 143 -4.24 40.77 32.87
CA ALA A 143 -5.44 41.37 33.52
C ALA A 143 -6.81 41.27 32.78
N LEU A 144 -8.01 41.23 33.41
CA LEU A 144 -8.41 41.24 34.84
C LEU A 144 -9.84 40.61 35.03
N VAL A 145 -10.01 39.67 35.98
CA VAL A 145 -11.14 39.56 36.97
C VAL A 145 -12.63 39.49 36.53
N LEU A 146 -13.28 38.34 36.85
CA LEU A 146 -14.57 38.11 37.60
C LEU A 146 -15.84 38.96 37.22
N SER A 147 -17.10 38.50 37.27
CA SER A 147 -17.72 37.34 37.94
C SER A 147 -19.24 37.15 37.61
N ILE A 148 -19.81 36.00 38.00
CA ILE A 148 -21.20 35.79 38.53
C ILE A 148 -22.43 35.71 37.58
N SER A 149 -22.92 34.46 37.43
CA SER A 149 -24.29 33.93 37.67
C SER A 149 -25.55 34.27 36.83
N LEU A 150 -26.04 33.22 36.15
CA LEU A 150 -27.34 32.51 36.34
C LEU A 150 -28.71 33.17 36.01
N LEU A 151 -29.63 32.29 35.56
CA LEU A 151 -31.12 32.35 35.50
C LEU A 151 -31.83 32.91 34.24
N LEU A 152 -32.28 31.95 33.40
CA LEU A 152 -33.65 31.75 32.88
C LEU A 152 -34.64 32.94 32.85
N VAL A 153 -35.16 33.24 31.66
CA VAL A 153 -36.57 33.61 31.45
C VAL A 153 -37.13 32.87 30.23
N VAL A 154 -38.26 32.19 30.41
CA VAL A 154 -39.12 31.66 29.33
C VAL A 154 -40.24 32.65 29.05
N SER A 155 -40.57 32.91 27.77
CA SER A 155 -41.91 33.39 27.38
C SER A 155 -42.26 33.07 25.92
N CYS A 156 -43.43 32.43 25.80
CA CYS A 156 -44.36 32.41 24.66
C CYS A 156 -44.62 33.83 24.09
N THR A 157 -45.17 34.07 22.89
CA THR A 157 -45.80 33.23 21.83
C THR A 157 -45.95 34.07 20.55
N SER A 158 -45.88 33.47 19.36
CA SER A 158 -46.94 33.51 18.34
C SER A 158 -46.47 33.06 16.95
N GLU A 159 -47.40 32.41 16.25
CA GLU A 159 -47.22 31.59 15.06
C GLU A 159 -46.75 32.36 13.82
N LYS A 160 -45.71 31.84 13.15
CA LYS A 160 -45.69 31.78 11.68
C LYS A 160 -45.31 30.38 11.22
N ARG A 161 -46.28 29.74 10.57
CA ARG A 161 -46.20 28.38 10.01
C ARG A 161 -45.33 28.38 8.75
N ALA A 162 -44.02 28.53 8.91
CA ALA A 162 -43.06 28.20 7.85
C ALA A 162 -43.00 26.68 7.65
N GLN A 163 -42.87 26.25 6.40
CA GLN A 163 -42.88 24.83 6.05
C GLN A 163 -41.74 24.09 6.75
N ARG A 164 -42.05 22.98 7.43
CA ARG A 164 -41.05 21.95 7.73
C ARG A 164 -40.64 21.28 6.42
N HIS A 165 -39.71 21.91 5.70
CA HIS A 165 -38.68 21.09 5.08
C HIS A 165 -37.97 20.40 6.25
N GLY A 166 -38.10 19.08 6.32
CA GLY A 166 -37.29 18.33 7.26
C GLY A 166 -35.83 18.60 6.94
N GLU A 167 -35.10 19.12 7.92
CA GLU A 167 -33.65 18.94 7.95
C GLU A 167 -33.43 17.43 8.05
N GLY A 168 -33.31 16.80 6.88
CA GLY A 168 -32.72 15.50 6.75
C GLY A 168 -31.26 15.64 7.10
N ALA A 169 -30.96 15.72 8.40
CA ALA A 169 -29.69 15.28 8.94
C ALA A 169 -29.49 13.88 8.37
N SER A 170 -28.54 13.76 7.45
CA SER A 170 -28.25 12.52 6.76
C SER A 170 -28.03 11.45 7.82
N GLY A 171 -28.89 10.42 7.81
CA GLY A 171 -28.68 9.25 8.64
C GLY A 171 -27.37 8.62 8.20
N LEU A 172 -26.27 8.94 8.91
CA LEU A 172 -25.00 8.27 8.74
C LEU A 172 -25.28 6.78 8.91
N ASN A 173 -24.90 5.99 7.92
CA ASN A 173 -25.09 4.53 7.91
C ASN A 173 -24.09 3.90 8.89
N VAL A 174 -24.25 4.18 10.17
CA VAL A 174 -23.50 3.58 11.28
C VAL A 174 -23.59 2.06 11.15
N VAL A 175 -22.45 1.37 11.23
CA VAL A 175 -22.40 -0.09 11.22
C VAL A 175 -23.13 -0.63 12.45
N SER A 176 -24.28 -1.27 12.25
CA SER A 176 -25.17 -1.68 13.33
C SER A 176 -25.04 -3.14 13.78
N ALA A 177 -24.28 -3.95 13.04
CA ALA A 177 -24.01 -5.35 13.34
C ALA A 177 -22.73 -5.81 12.62
N PRO A 178 -21.97 -6.76 13.20
CA PRO A 178 -20.81 -7.36 12.53
C PRO A 178 -21.23 -8.19 11.31
N ILE A 179 -20.27 -8.39 10.41
CA ILE A 179 -20.39 -9.36 9.31
C ILE A 179 -20.13 -10.78 9.84
N SER A 180 -20.85 -11.75 9.31
CA SER A 180 -20.73 -13.17 9.63
C SER A 180 -20.41 -14.00 8.38
N VAL A 181 -20.24 -15.30 8.53
CA VAL A 181 -19.95 -16.24 7.44
C VAL A 181 -21.10 -17.23 7.26
N ARG A 182 -21.49 -17.48 6.02
CA ARG A 182 -22.35 -18.60 5.63
C ARG A 182 -21.82 -19.24 4.36
N ASP A 183 -21.45 -20.52 4.46
CA ASP A 183 -20.80 -21.28 3.39
C ASP A 183 -19.59 -20.50 2.83
N THR A 184 -19.59 -20.16 1.53
CA THR A 184 -18.54 -19.39 0.87
C THR A 184 -18.85 -17.89 0.78
N HIS A 185 -19.68 -17.33 1.66
CA HIS A 185 -20.14 -15.95 1.59
C HIS A 185 -20.01 -15.21 2.93
N PHE A 186 -19.58 -13.95 2.86
CA PHE A 186 -19.82 -12.98 3.92
C PHE A 186 -21.31 -12.61 3.93
N VAL A 187 -21.92 -12.55 5.11
CA VAL A 187 -23.35 -12.20 5.27
C VAL A 187 -23.56 -11.18 6.37
N ASP A 188 -24.56 -10.30 6.19
CA ASP A 188 -24.99 -9.39 7.25
C ASP A 188 -26.06 -10.02 8.17
N ALA A 189 -26.47 -9.27 9.20
CA ALA A 189 -27.50 -9.69 10.15
C ALA A 189 -28.91 -9.85 9.53
N GLN A 190 -29.13 -9.50 8.25
CA GLN A 190 -30.36 -9.82 7.51
C GLN A 190 -30.18 -11.07 6.62
N GLY A 191 -28.99 -11.68 6.62
CA GLY A 191 -28.65 -12.84 5.82
C GLY A 191 -28.34 -12.52 4.35
N ARG A 192 -28.19 -11.24 3.98
CA ARG A 192 -27.78 -10.84 2.61
C ARG A 192 -26.31 -11.14 2.43
N GLN A 193 -25.90 -11.62 1.25
CA GLN A 193 -24.50 -11.67 0.87
C GLN A 193 -23.93 -10.25 0.87
N VAL A 194 -22.74 -10.07 1.43
CA VAL A 194 -21.99 -8.81 1.42
C VAL A 194 -20.74 -9.00 0.57
N LEU A 195 -20.43 -8.02 -0.28
CA LEU A 195 -19.12 -7.87 -0.88
C LEU A 195 -18.39 -6.74 -0.14
N LEU A 196 -17.18 -7.01 0.32
CA LEU A 196 -16.32 -6.01 0.95
C LEU A 196 -15.36 -5.47 -0.11
N HIS A 197 -15.32 -4.15 -0.25
CA HIS A 197 -14.58 -3.40 -1.26
C HIS A 197 -13.90 -2.22 -0.56
N GLY A 198 -12.59 -2.09 -0.72
CA GLY A 198 -11.84 -1.17 0.13
C GLY A 198 -10.40 -0.90 -0.29
N VAL A 199 -9.64 -0.43 0.69
CA VAL A 199 -8.23 -0.07 0.55
C VAL A 199 -7.47 -0.39 1.84
N SER A 200 -6.20 -0.74 1.72
CA SER A 200 -5.31 -0.93 2.88
C SER A 200 -4.80 0.42 3.41
N VAL A 201 -4.83 0.62 4.73
CA VAL A 201 -4.56 1.90 5.41
C VAL A 201 -3.68 1.67 6.65
N GLY A 202 -2.70 2.55 6.87
CA GLY A 202 -1.85 2.53 8.06
C GLY A 202 -0.48 3.16 7.78
N SER A 203 0.48 2.95 8.66
CA SER A 203 1.88 3.36 8.44
C SER A 203 2.85 2.32 8.97
N LYS A 204 3.85 1.98 8.17
CA LYS A 204 4.98 1.10 8.54
C LYS A 204 6.06 1.81 9.36
N ASP A 205 5.88 3.10 9.67
CA ASP A 205 6.86 3.95 10.33
C ASP A 205 6.77 3.84 11.87
N PRO A 206 7.75 3.21 12.56
CA PRO A 206 7.77 3.12 14.02
C PRO A 206 7.92 4.48 14.70
N GLU A 207 8.59 5.47 14.08
CA GLU A 207 8.76 6.80 14.66
C GLU A 207 7.43 7.58 14.74
N ARG A 208 6.42 7.13 13.97
CA ARG A 208 5.03 7.62 14.03
C ARG A 208 4.11 6.74 14.86
N GLY A 209 4.66 5.72 15.55
CA GLY A 209 3.89 4.73 16.28
C GLY A 209 2.95 3.91 15.38
N TYR A 210 3.37 3.64 14.14
CA TYR A 210 2.61 2.89 13.12
C TYR A 210 1.27 3.51 12.67
N LEU A 211 1.06 4.79 12.95
CA LEU A 211 -0.16 5.50 12.60
C LEU A 211 0.12 6.43 11.43
N GLY A 212 -0.71 6.34 10.39
CA GLY A 212 -0.58 7.20 9.23
C GLY A 212 -1.12 8.63 9.49
N PRO A 213 -1.00 9.50 8.48
CA PRO A 213 -1.49 10.88 8.53
C PRO A 213 -3.01 10.98 8.29
N GLU A 214 -3.74 9.87 8.28
CA GLU A 214 -5.18 9.85 8.01
C GLU A 214 -5.99 10.58 9.09
N THR A 215 -7.01 11.28 8.63
CA THR A 215 -7.95 12.08 9.42
C THR A 215 -9.35 11.47 9.36
N ARG A 216 -10.26 11.89 10.24
CA ARG A 216 -11.67 11.45 10.17
C ARG A 216 -12.31 11.78 8.82
N GLU A 217 -11.88 12.89 8.21
CA GLU A 217 -12.30 13.34 6.88
C GLU A 217 -11.84 12.40 5.77
N ASP A 218 -10.71 11.69 5.94
CA ASP A 218 -10.27 10.64 5.03
C ASP A 218 -11.20 9.42 5.06
N PHE A 219 -11.62 8.97 6.25
CA PHE A 219 -12.61 7.87 6.36
C PHE A 219 -13.96 8.26 5.74
N ALA A 220 -14.42 9.50 5.95
CA ALA A 220 -15.63 9.99 5.28
C ALA A 220 -15.49 10.02 3.74
N ARG A 221 -14.28 10.34 3.25
CA ARG A 221 -13.91 10.31 1.83
C ARG A 221 -13.81 8.89 1.27
N PHE A 222 -13.27 7.93 2.01
CA PHE A 222 -13.27 6.51 1.64
C PHE A 222 -14.70 6.00 1.40
N ARG A 223 -15.64 6.33 2.29
CA ARG A 223 -17.05 5.99 2.07
C ARG A 223 -17.65 6.70 0.85
N ALA A 224 -17.30 7.96 0.62
CA ALA A 224 -17.75 8.71 -0.55
C ALA A 224 -17.20 8.16 -1.88
N TRP A 225 -16.03 7.53 -1.86
CA TRP A 225 -15.46 6.76 -2.98
C TRP A 225 -16.10 5.38 -3.17
N GLY A 226 -17.13 5.04 -2.38
CA GLY A 226 -17.86 3.79 -2.49
C GLY A 226 -17.26 2.63 -1.70
N PHE A 227 -16.09 2.78 -1.08
CA PHE A 227 -15.56 1.73 -0.19
C PHE A 227 -16.56 1.44 0.94
N ASN A 228 -16.61 0.18 1.37
CA ASN A 228 -17.33 -0.25 2.58
C ASN A 228 -16.42 -0.96 3.59
N CYS A 229 -15.14 -1.14 3.26
CA CYS A 229 -14.15 -1.84 4.09
C CYS A 229 -12.79 -1.12 4.06
N ILE A 230 -11.99 -1.34 5.10
CA ILE A 230 -10.58 -0.94 5.21
C ILE A 230 -9.81 -2.14 5.76
N ARG A 231 -8.66 -2.49 5.18
CA ARG A 231 -7.66 -3.36 5.83
C ARG A 231 -6.69 -2.44 6.59
N PHE A 232 -6.83 -2.38 7.91
CA PHE A 232 -6.09 -1.44 8.75
C PHE A 232 -4.90 -2.16 9.38
N MET A 233 -3.70 -1.75 8.98
CA MET A 233 -2.44 -2.33 9.47
C MET A 233 -2.24 -2.00 10.95
N ILE A 234 -2.01 -3.04 11.74
CA ILE A 234 -1.42 -3.00 13.07
C ILE A 234 -0.15 -3.85 13.07
N PHE A 235 0.77 -3.63 14.02
CA PHE A 235 2.09 -4.29 14.03
C PHE A 235 2.35 -4.89 15.39
N TRP A 236 2.98 -6.06 15.44
CA TRP A 236 3.26 -6.75 16.71
C TRP A 236 4.17 -5.89 17.61
N ASP A 237 5.14 -5.18 17.03
CA ASP A 237 5.97 -4.20 17.76
C ASP A 237 5.15 -3.06 18.38
N GLY A 238 4.13 -2.56 17.69
CA GLY A 238 3.21 -1.56 18.24
C GLY A 238 2.28 -2.12 19.33
N VAL A 239 1.90 -3.39 19.25
CA VAL A 239 1.03 -4.05 20.25
C VAL A 239 1.79 -4.48 21.49
N GLU A 240 3.02 -4.97 21.35
CA GLU A 240 3.84 -5.57 22.41
C GLU A 240 5.32 -5.11 22.27
N PRO A 241 5.61 -3.81 22.52
CA PRO A 241 6.95 -3.24 22.32
C PRO A 241 8.02 -3.82 23.26
N GLU A 242 7.62 -4.43 24.38
CA GLU A 242 8.49 -5.13 25.33
C GLU A 242 7.86 -6.49 25.69
N PRO A 243 8.64 -7.55 26.01
CA PRO A 243 8.10 -8.90 26.23
C PRO A 243 7.00 -8.94 27.30
N GLY A 244 5.77 -9.27 26.90
CA GLY A 244 4.61 -9.37 27.78
C GLY A 244 3.99 -8.04 28.24
N ALA A 245 4.47 -6.91 27.73
CA ALA A 245 3.96 -5.57 28.05
C ALA A 245 3.23 -4.98 26.84
N PHE A 246 1.90 -5.01 26.87
CA PHE A 246 1.06 -4.49 25.78
C PHE A 246 0.85 -2.98 25.86
N ASP A 247 0.88 -2.30 24.72
CA ASP A 247 0.63 -0.85 24.63
C ASP A 247 -0.86 -0.54 24.39
N ASP A 248 -1.59 -0.29 25.48
CA ASP A 248 -2.99 0.15 25.42
C ASP A 248 -3.16 1.55 24.80
N ALA A 249 -2.15 2.43 24.81
CA ALA A 249 -2.22 3.76 24.22
C ALA A 249 -2.09 3.71 22.69
N TYR A 250 -1.28 2.78 22.17
CA TYR A 250 -1.29 2.40 20.76
C TYR A 250 -2.68 1.87 20.36
N LEU A 251 -3.23 0.91 21.11
CA LEU A 251 -4.54 0.33 20.80
C LEU A 251 -5.70 1.33 20.93
N ASP A 252 -5.64 2.32 21.82
CA ASP A 252 -6.61 3.42 21.89
C ASP A 252 -6.55 4.35 20.66
N SER A 253 -5.36 4.47 20.06
CA SER A 253 -5.16 5.22 18.82
C SER A 253 -5.66 4.45 17.60
N VAL A 254 -5.49 3.11 17.55
CA VAL A 254 -6.14 2.22 16.57
C VAL A 254 -7.66 2.28 16.73
N ALA A 255 -8.19 2.16 17.96
CA ALA A 255 -9.62 2.24 18.25
C ALA A 255 -10.24 3.60 17.89
N THR A 256 -9.42 4.66 17.78
CA THR A 256 -9.87 5.95 17.26
C THR A 256 -10.09 5.93 15.74
N ARG A 257 -9.26 5.21 14.97
CA ARG A 257 -9.48 4.97 13.53
C ARG A 257 -10.68 4.06 13.30
N VAL A 258 -10.77 2.96 14.04
CA VAL A 258 -11.94 2.05 13.97
C VAL A 258 -13.25 2.80 14.26
N ARG A 259 -13.25 3.70 15.25
CA ARG A 259 -14.40 4.58 15.53
C ARG A 259 -14.71 5.57 14.40
N TRP A 260 -13.71 6.07 13.66
CA TRP A 260 -13.97 6.89 12.46
C TRP A 260 -14.58 6.06 11.33
N ALA A 261 -14.13 4.82 11.12
CA ALA A 261 -14.72 3.88 10.18
C ALA A 261 -16.18 3.56 10.53
N HIS A 262 -16.44 3.15 11.78
CA HIS A 262 -17.78 2.90 12.32
C HIS A 262 -18.73 4.08 12.07
N GLN A 263 -18.33 5.30 12.45
CA GLN A 263 -19.14 6.51 12.31
C GLN A 263 -19.37 6.94 10.85
N THR A 264 -18.60 6.43 9.90
CA THR A 264 -18.73 6.71 8.47
C THR A 264 -19.36 5.53 7.69
N GLY A 265 -19.63 4.40 8.35
CA GLY A 265 -20.26 3.24 7.73
C GLY A 265 -19.30 2.34 6.96
N LEU A 266 -18.05 2.25 7.44
CA LEU A 266 -17.00 1.37 6.94
C LEU A 266 -16.73 0.25 7.94
N TYR A 267 -16.52 -0.97 7.43
CA TYR A 267 -15.95 -2.07 8.19
C TYR A 267 -14.42 -1.97 8.24
N VAL A 268 -13.81 -2.60 9.24
CA VAL A 268 -12.35 -2.68 9.43
C VAL A 268 -11.92 -4.13 9.62
N LEU A 269 -11.04 -4.60 8.75
CA LEU A 269 -10.22 -5.78 8.96
C LEU A 269 -8.94 -5.31 9.66
N LEU A 270 -8.67 -5.78 10.88
CA LEU A 270 -7.41 -5.49 11.56
C LEU A 270 -6.36 -6.51 11.11
N ASP A 271 -5.28 -6.04 10.52
CA ASP A 271 -4.22 -6.86 9.91
C ASP A 271 -2.94 -6.76 10.75
N MET A 272 -2.43 -7.89 11.25
CA MET A 272 -1.13 -7.93 11.95
C MET A 272 0.00 -8.01 10.92
N HIS A 273 0.34 -6.83 10.43
CA HIS A 273 1.22 -6.61 9.31
C HIS A 273 2.68 -6.90 9.65
N GLN A 274 3.42 -7.38 8.65
CA GLN A 274 4.87 -7.55 8.69
C GLN A 274 5.44 -7.57 7.28
N ASP A 275 6.60 -6.95 7.10
CA ASP A 275 7.52 -7.18 6.00
C ASP A 275 8.92 -7.50 6.51
N LEU A 276 9.55 -8.49 5.88
CA LEU A 276 10.86 -9.02 6.29
C LEU A 276 10.90 -9.41 7.78
N TYR A 277 9.76 -9.83 8.33
CA TYR A 277 9.50 -10.23 9.72
C TYR A 277 9.61 -9.15 10.81
N SER A 278 10.51 -8.17 10.73
CA SER A 278 10.81 -7.29 11.86
C SER A 278 11.22 -5.87 11.50
N VAL A 279 10.95 -4.95 12.44
CA VAL A 279 11.49 -3.57 12.53
C VAL A 279 13.01 -3.46 12.34
N ARG A 280 13.77 -4.53 12.57
CA ARG A 280 15.23 -4.58 12.31
C ARG A 280 15.58 -4.67 10.82
N PHE A 281 14.59 -4.92 9.96
CA PHE A 281 14.73 -5.21 8.53
C PHE A 281 13.76 -4.39 7.67
N ALA A 282 12.48 -4.35 8.05
CA ALA A 282 11.46 -3.41 7.61
C ALA A 282 10.45 -3.15 8.75
N ASP A 283 9.47 -4.05 8.97
CA ASP A 283 8.42 -3.85 9.99
C ASP A 283 7.83 -5.18 10.52
N GLY A 284 6.89 -5.11 11.47
CA GLY A 284 6.18 -6.28 12.01
C GLY A 284 6.59 -6.63 13.44
N ALA A 285 7.48 -7.62 13.60
CA ALA A 285 7.90 -8.12 14.91
C ALA A 285 8.89 -7.16 15.62
N PRO A 286 8.77 -7.02 16.96
CA PRO A 286 9.66 -6.18 17.74
C PRO A 286 11.10 -6.70 17.77
N GLU A 287 12.06 -5.83 18.11
CA GLU A 287 13.47 -6.23 18.19
C GLU A 287 13.70 -7.37 19.19
N TRP A 288 13.03 -7.36 20.35
CA TRP A 288 13.14 -8.44 21.35
C TRP A 288 12.65 -9.80 20.85
N ALA A 289 11.77 -9.80 19.83
CA ALA A 289 11.25 -11.00 19.19
C ALA A 289 12.09 -11.48 17.98
N THR A 290 13.23 -10.83 17.70
CA THR A 290 13.96 -10.98 16.44
C THR A 290 15.35 -11.57 16.61
N ILE A 291 15.38 -12.90 16.77
CA ILE A 291 16.57 -13.71 16.99
C ILE A 291 17.26 -14.03 15.66
N THR A 292 18.51 -13.61 15.46
CA THR A 292 19.21 -13.73 14.17
C THR A 292 20.51 -14.55 14.21
N ASP A 293 20.87 -15.11 15.37
CA ASP A 293 22.18 -15.75 15.63
C ASP A 293 23.41 -14.91 15.21
N GLY A 294 23.28 -13.58 15.17
CA GLY A 294 24.34 -12.69 14.70
C GLY A 294 24.67 -12.81 13.20
N LYS A 295 23.83 -13.49 12.42
CA LYS A 295 23.99 -13.61 10.97
C LYS A 295 23.81 -12.24 10.28
N PRO A 296 24.45 -11.99 9.14
CA PRO A 296 24.37 -10.70 8.45
C PRO A 296 22.99 -10.46 7.84
N ASN A 297 22.55 -9.20 7.82
CA ASN A 297 21.46 -8.78 6.95
C ASN A 297 22.03 -8.49 5.55
N LEU A 298 21.58 -9.23 4.53
CA LEU A 298 21.99 -9.01 3.14
C LEU A 298 20.78 -8.54 2.34
N ASN A 299 20.68 -7.23 2.12
CA ASN A 299 19.68 -6.61 1.24
C ASN A 299 20.42 -5.93 0.08
N PRO A 300 20.27 -6.40 -1.17
CA PRO A 300 20.96 -5.82 -2.34
C PRO A 300 20.35 -4.47 -2.79
N GLY A 301 19.21 -4.06 -2.25
CA GLY A 301 18.60 -2.73 -2.44
C GLY A 301 17.93 -2.48 -3.79
N ALA A 302 17.96 -3.43 -4.73
CA ALA A 302 17.31 -3.31 -6.03
C ALA A 302 15.79 -3.54 -5.94
N VAL A 303 15.39 -4.56 -5.19
CA VAL A 303 14.00 -4.85 -4.76
C VAL A 303 14.06 -5.21 -3.29
N TRP A 304 13.18 -4.66 -2.46
CA TRP A 304 13.21 -4.87 -1.00
C TRP A 304 12.94 -6.34 -0.63
N SER A 305 12.01 -6.99 -1.34
CA SER A 305 11.57 -8.37 -1.10
C SER A 305 12.63 -9.42 -1.46
N ASP A 306 13.69 -9.07 -2.21
CA ASP A 306 14.86 -9.94 -2.42
C ASP A 306 15.53 -10.34 -1.10
N ALA A 307 15.41 -9.51 -0.05
CA ALA A 307 15.98 -9.78 1.27
C ALA A 307 15.40 -11.06 1.91
N TYR A 308 14.15 -11.44 1.60
CA TYR A 308 13.58 -12.72 2.04
C TYR A 308 14.40 -13.94 1.55
N PHE A 309 15.01 -13.85 0.37
CA PHE A 309 15.81 -14.93 -0.24
C PHE A 309 17.31 -14.76 0.01
N THR A 310 17.79 -13.52 0.04
CA THR A 310 19.22 -13.21 0.13
C THR A 310 19.73 -13.04 1.57
N SER A 311 18.90 -12.60 2.53
CA SER A 311 19.31 -12.27 3.90
C SER A 311 19.26 -13.47 4.86
N PRO A 312 20.41 -13.97 5.35
CA PRO A 312 20.42 -15.04 6.35
C PRO A 312 19.83 -14.61 7.70
N ALA A 313 19.88 -13.32 8.04
CA ALA A 313 19.30 -12.79 9.27
C ALA A 313 17.76 -12.88 9.29
N VAL A 314 17.09 -12.41 8.23
CA VAL A 314 15.62 -12.47 8.06
C VAL A 314 15.13 -13.92 8.11
N GLN A 315 15.79 -14.80 7.36
CA GLN A 315 15.45 -16.23 7.30
C GLN A 315 15.57 -16.91 8.67
N THR A 316 16.59 -16.53 9.46
CA THR A 316 16.83 -17.12 10.79
C THR A 316 15.83 -16.60 11.82
N ALA A 317 15.44 -15.32 11.74
CA ALA A 317 14.38 -14.78 12.60
C ALA A 317 13.04 -15.48 12.39
N LEU A 318 12.66 -15.69 11.12
CA LEU A 318 11.49 -16.50 10.76
C LEU A 318 11.63 -17.95 11.22
N ASP A 319 12.80 -18.59 11.04
CA ASP A 319 13.02 -19.96 11.52
C ASP A 319 12.85 -20.08 13.05
N HIS A 320 13.33 -19.09 13.82
CA HIS A 320 13.12 -19.04 15.27
C HIS A 320 11.65 -18.85 15.65
N PHE A 321 10.93 -17.99 14.93
CA PHE A 321 9.48 -17.78 15.11
C PHE A 321 8.70 -19.07 14.84
N TRP A 322 8.95 -19.73 13.70
CA TRP A 322 8.30 -21.00 13.34
C TRP A 322 8.67 -22.16 14.26
N ALA A 323 9.85 -22.12 14.88
CA ALA A 323 10.25 -23.07 15.93
C ALA A 323 9.65 -22.74 17.32
N ASN A 324 8.91 -21.64 17.46
CA ASN A 324 8.43 -21.10 18.74
C ASN A 324 9.56 -20.97 19.78
N SER A 325 10.71 -20.47 19.34
CA SER A 325 11.90 -20.29 20.19
C SER A 325 11.58 -19.40 21.40
N PRO A 326 12.23 -19.59 22.56
CA PRO A 326 12.03 -18.72 23.70
C PRO A 326 12.56 -17.31 23.42
N ALA A 327 11.74 -16.31 23.73
CA ALA A 327 12.11 -14.91 23.85
C ALA A 327 12.99 -14.68 25.11
N PRO A 328 13.51 -13.46 25.34
CA PRO A 328 14.37 -13.18 26.50
C PRO A 328 13.76 -13.46 27.89
N ASP A 329 12.43 -13.49 28.00
CA ASP A 329 11.69 -13.85 29.23
C ASP A 329 11.50 -15.37 29.41
N GLY A 330 11.88 -16.17 28.41
CA GLY A 330 11.73 -17.62 28.37
C GLY A 330 10.42 -18.15 27.74
N VAL A 331 9.50 -17.28 27.31
CA VAL A 331 8.24 -17.68 26.66
C VAL A 331 8.40 -17.76 25.14
N GLY A 332 7.72 -18.69 24.47
CA GLY A 332 7.84 -18.88 23.02
C GLY A 332 7.35 -17.68 22.20
N LEU A 333 8.04 -17.35 21.11
CA LEU A 333 7.70 -16.22 20.23
C LEU A 333 6.25 -16.25 19.71
N GLN A 334 5.73 -17.43 19.32
CA GLN A 334 4.32 -17.56 18.91
C GLN A 334 3.36 -17.52 20.10
N ASP A 335 3.82 -17.85 21.31
CA ASP A 335 3.01 -17.73 22.53
C ASP A 335 2.88 -16.26 22.97
N HIS A 336 3.89 -15.42 22.71
CA HIS A 336 3.74 -13.97 22.74
C HIS A 336 2.78 -13.48 21.66
N TYR A 337 3.01 -13.81 20.39
CA TYR A 337 2.17 -13.38 19.27
C TYR A 337 0.69 -13.72 19.48
N ALA A 338 0.38 -14.92 20.00
CA ALA A 338 -0.97 -15.33 20.34
C ALA A 338 -1.54 -14.55 21.54
N ARG A 339 -0.72 -14.16 22.54
CA ARG A 339 -1.15 -13.28 23.64
C ARG A 339 -1.41 -11.85 23.15
N ALA A 340 -0.57 -11.30 22.28
CA ALA A 340 -0.76 -10.00 21.64
C ALA A 340 -2.08 -9.98 20.84
N TRP A 341 -2.34 -11.01 20.02
CA TRP A 341 -3.61 -11.16 19.32
C TRP A 341 -4.83 -11.26 20.23
N ARG A 342 -4.73 -12.01 21.35
CA ARG A 342 -5.80 -12.04 22.34
C ARG A 342 -6.04 -10.66 22.97
N HIS A 343 -4.99 -9.88 23.21
CA HIS A 343 -5.11 -8.53 23.77
C HIS A 343 -5.81 -7.58 22.77
N VAL A 344 -5.43 -7.63 21.49
CA VAL A 344 -6.13 -6.94 20.39
C VAL A 344 -7.60 -7.37 20.32
N ALA A 345 -7.88 -8.67 20.27
CA ALA A 345 -9.26 -9.17 20.19
C ALA A 345 -10.11 -8.71 21.40
N GLN A 346 -9.57 -8.78 22.61
CA GLN A 346 -10.25 -8.31 23.83
C GLN A 346 -10.58 -6.80 23.75
N ARG A 347 -9.73 -5.99 23.11
CA ARG A 347 -9.96 -4.54 22.92
C ARG A 347 -11.09 -4.22 21.93
N PHE A 348 -11.41 -5.16 21.03
CA PHE A 348 -12.32 -4.96 19.89
C PHE A 348 -13.54 -5.90 19.85
N ALA A 349 -13.69 -6.84 20.79
CA ALA A 349 -14.74 -7.88 20.76
C ALA A 349 -16.18 -7.33 20.68
N ASP A 350 -16.44 -6.13 21.24
CA ASP A 350 -17.74 -5.47 21.23
C ASP A 350 -17.92 -4.43 20.09
N GLU A 351 -16.98 -4.31 19.14
CA GLU A 351 -16.98 -3.27 18.10
C GLU A 351 -17.50 -3.79 16.74
N PRO A 352 -18.79 -3.60 16.39
CA PRO A 352 -19.41 -4.20 15.20
C PRO A 352 -18.86 -3.69 13.86
N ALA A 353 -18.08 -2.60 13.85
CA ALA A 353 -17.36 -2.16 12.67
C ALA A 353 -16.14 -3.04 12.35
N VAL A 354 -15.58 -3.78 13.32
CA VAL A 354 -14.56 -4.78 13.01
C VAL A 354 -15.24 -5.95 12.28
N VAL A 355 -14.72 -6.35 11.11
CA VAL A 355 -15.17 -7.58 10.44
C VAL A 355 -14.39 -8.79 10.95
N GLY A 356 -13.12 -8.60 11.30
CA GLY A 356 -12.25 -9.69 11.68
C GLY A 356 -10.79 -9.30 11.89
N TYR A 357 -9.99 -10.34 12.00
CA TYR A 357 -8.57 -10.32 12.33
C TYR A 357 -7.80 -11.08 11.25
N ASP A 358 -6.95 -10.38 10.50
CA ASP A 358 -6.04 -10.95 9.48
C ASP A 358 -4.76 -11.40 10.17
N LEU A 359 -4.67 -12.72 10.41
CA LEU A 359 -3.87 -13.23 11.53
C LEU A 359 -2.36 -13.03 11.39
N MET A 360 -1.85 -12.90 10.17
CA MET A 360 -0.46 -12.56 9.86
C MET A 360 -0.34 -12.26 8.37
N ASN A 361 0.14 -11.06 8.04
CA ASN A 361 0.49 -10.67 6.66
C ASN A 361 1.58 -11.55 6.05
N GLU A 362 1.37 -11.98 4.81
CA GLU A 362 2.28 -12.72 3.93
C GLU A 362 3.23 -13.74 4.62
N PRO A 363 2.71 -14.81 5.28
CA PRO A 363 3.53 -15.76 6.02
C PRO A 363 4.66 -16.38 5.18
N PHE A 364 5.90 -16.10 5.57
CA PHE A 364 7.10 -16.50 4.82
C PHE A 364 7.85 -17.67 5.48
N PRO A 365 8.32 -18.70 4.74
CA PRO A 365 8.74 -19.98 5.31
C PRO A 365 10.15 -20.00 5.96
N GLY A 366 10.80 -18.85 6.11
CA GLY A 366 12.17 -18.76 6.63
C GLY A 366 13.20 -19.34 5.65
N SER A 367 14.17 -20.12 6.14
CA SER A 367 15.27 -20.64 5.30
C SER A 367 14.84 -21.61 4.19
N GLU A 368 13.66 -22.24 4.32
CA GLU A 368 13.08 -23.13 3.29
C GLU A 368 12.80 -22.37 1.97
N ALA A 369 12.70 -21.04 1.99
CA ALA A 369 12.57 -20.22 0.78
C ALA A 369 13.74 -20.37 -0.20
N ARG A 370 14.93 -20.76 0.26
CA ARG A 370 16.08 -21.03 -0.63
C ARG A 370 15.83 -22.26 -1.50
N GLU A 371 15.18 -23.29 -0.95
CA GLU A 371 14.76 -24.47 -1.71
C GLU A 371 13.71 -24.08 -2.76
N ALA A 372 12.75 -23.21 -2.38
CA ALA A 372 11.74 -22.68 -3.30
C ALA A 372 12.37 -21.86 -4.44
N GLN A 373 13.29 -20.94 -4.14
CA GLN A 373 13.98 -20.15 -5.17
C GLN A 373 14.77 -21.04 -6.14
N GLN A 374 15.45 -22.08 -5.64
CA GLN A 374 16.14 -23.08 -6.47
C GLN A 374 15.14 -23.91 -7.30
N GLY A 375 13.99 -24.26 -6.74
CA GLY A 375 12.90 -24.96 -7.41
C GLY A 375 12.31 -24.16 -8.58
N LEU A 376 11.96 -22.89 -8.34
CA LEU A 376 11.51 -21.94 -9.37
C LEU A 376 12.56 -21.80 -10.48
N PHE A 377 13.83 -21.59 -10.12
CA PHE A 377 14.89 -21.47 -11.13
C PHE A 377 15.06 -22.76 -11.96
N ALA A 378 15.05 -23.93 -11.32
CA ALA A 378 15.19 -25.21 -12.02
C ALA A 378 13.97 -25.54 -12.90
N ALA A 379 12.76 -25.15 -12.51
CA ALA A 379 11.55 -25.26 -13.32
C ALA A 379 11.57 -24.26 -14.49
N GLY A 380 11.93 -23.02 -14.23
CA GLY A 380 12.15 -21.98 -15.23
C GLY A 380 13.17 -22.40 -16.28
N GLN A 381 14.32 -22.96 -15.87
CA GLN A 381 15.37 -23.42 -16.80
C GLN A 381 14.90 -24.59 -17.66
N LYS A 382 14.02 -25.47 -17.15
CA LYS A 382 13.39 -26.55 -17.94
C LYS A 382 12.39 -25.99 -18.96
N ILE A 383 11.53 -25.06 -18.54
CA ILE A 383 10.58 -24.36 -19.42
C ILE A 383 11.35 -23.62 -20.52
N PHE A 384 12.35 -22.82 -20.13
CA PHE A 384 13.19 -22.06 -21.04
C PHE A 384 13.92 -22.96 -22.02
N ALA A 385 14.59 -24.03 -21.57
CA ALA A 385 15.30 -24.96 -22.46
C ALA A 385 14.35 -25.67 -23.46
N ALA A 386 13.12 -26.00 -23.04
CA ALA A 386 12.10 -26.59 -23.91
C ALA A 386 11.52 -25.61 -24.95
N GLN A 387 11.75 -24.30 -24.79
CA GLN A 387 11.26 -23.23 -25.69
C GLN A 387 12.42 -22.54 -26.44
N ALA A 388 13.66 -22.70 -25.96
CA ALA A 388 14.84 -22.00 -26.47
C ALA A 388 15.13 -22.32 -27.94
N GLY A 389 14.92 -23.57 -28.37
CA GLY A 389 15.10 -23.98 -29.76
C GLY A 389 14.17 -23.27 -30.75
N GLU A 390 13.01 -22.77 -30.30
CA GLU A 390 12.03 -22.09 -31.15
C GLU A 390 12.11 -20.55 -31.04
N GLN A 391 12.53 -20.00 -29.90
CA GLN A 391 12.39 -18.56 -29.61
C GLN A 391 13.65 -17.83 -29.12
N PHE A 392 14.68 -18.53 -28.59
CA PHE A 392 15.84 -17.91 -27.93
C PHE A 392 17.20 -18.33 -28.52
N GLY A 393 17.23 -19.30 -29.44
CA GLY A 393 18.45 -19.87 -29.99
C GLY A 393 19.06 -20.98 -29.12
N PRO A 394 19.95 -21.80 -29.68
CA PRO A 394 20.54 -22.94 -28.97
C PRO A 394 21.51 -22.48 -27.88
N GLY A 395 21.42 -23.09 -26.69
CA GLY A 395 22.44 -22.98 -25.63
C GLY A 395 22.28 -21.85 -24.61
N GLY A 396 21.12 -21.18 -24.55
CA GLY A 396 20.87 -20.12 -23.57
C GLY A 396 20.77 -20.61 -22.12
N ASP A 397 21.58 -20.03 -21.24
CA ASP A 397 21.44 -20.07 -19.78
C ASP A 397 20.35 -19.07 -19.34
N LEU A 398 19.35 -19.52 -18.57
CA LEU A 398 18.27 -18.68 -18.10
C LEU A 398 18.77 -17.48 -17.30
N MET A 399 19.81 -17.65 -16.46
CA MET A 399 20.38 -16.53 -15.69
C MET A 399 20.98 -15.47 -16.61
N GLN A 400 21.72 -15.88 -17.64
CA GLN A 400 22.35 -14.92 -18.57
C GLN A 400 21.30 -14.07 -19.29
N TRP A 401 20.19 -14.67 -19.71
CA TRP A 401 19.08 -13.92 -20.29
C TRP A 401 18.36 -13.04 -19.24
N TRP A 402 18.09 -13.55 -18.04
CA TRP A 402 17.40 -12.82 -16.96
C TRP A 402 18.16 -11.56 -16.47
N LEU A 403 19.49 -11.60 -16.53
CA LEU A 403 20.37 -10.47 -16.22
C LEU A 403 20.29 -9.34 -17.25
N THR A 404 19.82 -9.61 -18.47
CA THR A 404 19.59 -8.58 -19.50
C THR A 404 18.14 -8.07 -19.46
N PRO A 405 17.87 -6.77 -19.68
CA PRO A 405 16.49 -6.27 -19.77
C PRO A 405 15.69 -6.97 -20.87
N GLU A 406 16.25 -7.12 -22.07
CA GLU A 406 15.56 -7.78 -23.20
C GLU A 406 15.24 -9.25 -22.90
N GLY A 407 16.20 -10.00 -22.34
CA GLY A 407 15.99 -11.40 -21.97
C GLY A 407 14.92 -11.54 -20.90
N ARG A 408 14.94 -10.70 -19.86
CA ARG A 408 13.89 -10.68 -18.84
C ARG A 408 12.52 -10.39 -19.43
N SER A 409 12.37 -9.37 -20.28
CA SER A 409 11.09 -9.07 -20.94
C SER A 409 10.61 -10.24 -21.81
N ARG A 410 11.50 -10.93 -22.54
CA ARG A 410 11.14 -12.11 -23.33
C ARG A 410 10.76 -13.32 -22.44
N ILE A 411 11.43 -13.53 -21.31
CA ILE A 411 11.10 -14.59 -20.35
C ILE A 411 9.73 -14.32 -19.70
N LEU A 412 9.46 -13.08 -19.30
CA LEU A 412 8.15 -12.66 -18.76
C LEU A 412 7.05 -12.75 -19.82
N ALA A 413 7.34 -12.51 -21.10
CA ALA A 413 6.42 -12.74 -22.20
C ALA A 413 6.18 -14.24 -22.50
N LEU A 414 7.19 -15.10 -22.36
CA LEU A 414 7.02 -16.56 -22.44
C LEU A 414 6.11 -17.07 -21.31
N LEU A 415 6.36 -16.58 -20.09
CA LEU A 415 5.55 -16.84 -18.91
C LEU A 415 4.22 -16.07 -18.91
N CYS A 416 3.82 -15.42 -20.00
CA CYS A 416 2.42 -15.00 -20.14
C CYS A 416 1.50 -16.20 -20.40
N ASN A 417 1.98 -17.27 -21.02
CA ASN A 417 1.16 -18.46 -21.23
C ASN A 417 0.81 -19.12 -19.89
N ALA A 418 -0.48 -19.20 -19.57
CA ALA A 418 -0.98 -19.73 -18.31
C ALA A 418 -0.50 -21.17 -18.01
N ASP A 419 -0.40 -22.05 -19.02
CA ASP A 419 0.08 -23.43 -18.80
C ASP A 419 1.57 -23.48 -18.45
N LEU A 420 2.41 -22.63 -19.04
CA LEU A 420 3.83 -22.54 -18.71
C LEU A 420 4.04 -21.90 -17.34
N TYR A 421 3.27 -20.85 -17.01
CA TYR A 421 3.33 -20.20 -15.71
C TYR A 421 2.83 -21.09 -14.58
N GLY A 422 1.70 -21.78 -14.76
CA GLY A 422 1.21 -22.78 -13.82
C GLY A 422 2.27 -23.85 -13.52
N ARG A 423 2.90 -24.41 -14.55
CA ARG A 423 4.02 -25.37 -14.40
C ARG A 423 5.23 -24.80 -13.66
N LEU A 424 5.48 -23.49 -13.73
CA LEU A 424 6.57 -22.83 -12.98
C LEU A 424 6.24 -22.80 -11.48
N VAL A 425 5.06 -22.32 -11.11
CA VAL A 425 4.68 -22.13 -9.69
C VAL A 425 4.27 -23.45 -9.00
N ASP A 426 3.70 -24.40 -9.75
CA ASP A 426 3.40 -25.75 -9.26
C ASP A 426 4.68 -26.53 -8.87
N ALA A 427 5.85 -26.15 -9.40
CA ALA A 427 7.12 -26.79 -9.07
C ALA A 427 7.55 -26.55 -7.61
N VAL A 428 7.10 -25.47 -6.97
CA VAL A 428 7.39 -25.15 -5.57
C VAL A 428 6.26 -25.45 -4.60
N TYR A 429 5.08 -25.82 -5.11
CA TYR A 429 3.94 -26.26 -4.27
C TYR A 429 4.32 -27.27 -3.17
N PRO A 430 5.14 -28.32 -3.41
CA PRO A 430 5.51 -29.27 -2.35
C PRO A 430 6.28 -28.65 -1.17
N ILE A 431 7.02 -27.57 -1.42
CA ILE A 431 7.85 -26.86 -0.43
C ILE A 431 6.94 -25.99 0.44
N TYR A 432 6.10 -25.17 -0.18
CA TYR A 432 5.15 -24.32 0.54
C TYR A 432 4.08 -25.14 1.26
N ARG A 433 3.60 -26.24 0.67
CA ARG A 433 2.74 -27.22 1.36
C ARG A 433 3.37 -27.74 2.66
N ARG A 434 4.67 -28.05 2.64
CA ARG A 434 5.38 -28.56 3.82
C ARG A 434 5.43 -27.50 4.93
N PHE A 435 5.74 -26.25 4.57
CA PHE A 435 5.67 -25.10 5.47
C PHE A 435 4.25 -24.90 6.03
N GLU A 436 3.24 -24.80 5.17
CA GLU A 436 1.87 -24.50 5.58
C GLU A 436 1.30 -25.57 6.53
N VAL A 437 1.48 -26.85 6.19
CA VAL A 437 0.96 -27.96 7.01
C VAL A 437 1.73 -28.14 8.32
N ALA A 438 3.05 -27.94 8.33
CA ALA A 438 3.88 -28.24 9.51
C ALA A 438 4.10 -27.04 10.46
N LYS A 439 3.99 -25.80 9.95
CA LYS A 439 4.32 -24.57 10.70
C LYS A 439 3.15 -23.58 10.73
N LEU A 440 2.57 -23.22 9.58
CA LEU A 440 1.55 -22.16 9.50
C LEU A 440 0.20 -22.58 10.10
N GLN A 441 -0.31 -23.76 9.75
CA GLN A 441 -1.58 -24.27 10.25
C GLN A 441 -1.59 -24.43 11.79
N PRO A 442 -0.59 -25.06 12.44
CA PRO A 442 -0.54 -25.11 13.91
C PRO A 442 -0.40 -23.73 14.57
N PHE A 443 0.28 -22.79 13.91
CA PHE A 443 0.39 -21.41 14.38
C PHE A 443 -0.96 -20.69 14.35
N TYR A 444 -1.70 -20.75 13.24
CA TYR A 444 -3.04 -20.16 13.17
C TYR A 444 -4.02 -20.84 14.14
N GLU A 445 -3.92 -22.16 14.36
CA GLU A 445 -4.71 -22.84 15.38
C GLU A 445 -4.39 -22.33 16.81
N LYS A 446 -3.11 -22.05 17.12
CA LYS A 446 -2.70 -21.43 18.38
C LYS A 446 -3.27 -20.01 18.54
N VAL A 447 -3.12 -19.16 17.51
CA VAL A 447 -3.60 -17.77 17.54
C VAL A 447 -5.13 -17.72 17.64
N ALA A 448 -5.84 -18.54 16.85
CA ALA A 448 -7.29 -18.69 16.91
C ALA A 448 -7.77 -19.11 18.31
N GLN A 449 -7.13 -20.10 18.93
CA GLN A 449 -7.47 -20.52 20.30
C GLN A 449 -7.22 -19.43 21.35
N ALA A 450 -6.26 -18.52 21.12
CA ALA A 450 -6.04 -17.37 21.99
C ALA A 450 -7.12 -16.30 21.81
N ILE A 451 -7.45 -15.94 20.57
CA ILE A 451 -8.55 -15.00 20.23
C ILE A 451 -9.89 -15.53 20.76
N ARG A 452 -10.21 -16.81 20.55
CA ARG A 452 -11.47 -17.44 20.99
C ARG A 452 -11.64 -17.55 22.52
N GLN A 453 -10.65 -17.15 23.32
CA GLN A 453 -10.84 -16.97 24.78
C GLN A 453 -11.61 -15.69 25.13
N VAL A 454 -11.61 -14.69 24.24
CA VAL A 454 -12.17 -13.35 24.49
C VAL A 454 -13.16 -12.90 23.42
N ASP A 455 -13.09 -13.45 22.21
CA ASP A 455 -13.94 -13.09 21.07
C ASP A 455 -14.53 -14.34 20.38
N SER A 456 -15.85 -14.37 20.21
CA SER A 456 -16.55 -15.45 19.49
C SER A 456 -17.42 -14.96 18.32
N THR A 457 -17.24 -13.70 17.93
CA THR A 457 -18.13 -12.93 17.05
C THR A 457 -17.46 -12.45 15.77
N HIS A 458 -16.14 -12.22 15.79
CA HIS A 458 -15.39 -11.74 14.64
C HIS A 458 -14.75 -12.87 13.82
N ILE A 459 -14.54 -12.59 12.53
CA ILE A 459 -14.03 -13.56 11.56
C ILE A 459 -12.50 -13.66 11.66
N LEU A 460 -11.95 -14.87 11.58
CA LEU A 460 -10.51 -15.10 11.46
C LEU A 460 -10.14 -15.18 9.97
N PHE A 461 -9.35 -14.22 9.49
CA PHE A 461 -8.86 -14.17 8.12
C PHE A 461 -7.49 -14.86 8.07
N LEU A 462 -7.37 -15.81 7.12
CA LEU A 462 -6.24 -16.72 7.02
C LEU A 462 -5.52 -16.50 5.69
N GLU A 463 -4.38 -15.83 5.75
CA GLU A 463 -3.51 -15.71 4.61
C GLU A 463 -2.82 -17.05 4.31
N PRO A 464 -2.69 -17.46 3.04
CA PRO A 464 -1.80 -18.54 2.68
C PRO A 464 -0.34 -18.08 2.77
N SER A 465 0.61 -19.00 2.60
CA SER A 465 2.00 -18.57 2.40
C SER A 465 2.16 -17.65 1.18
N MET A 466 3.08 -16.68 1.28
CA MET A 466 3.36 -15.62 0.28
C MET A 466 3.56 -16.13 -1.17
N ALA A 467 3.95 -17.39 -1.36
CA ALA A 467 4.01 -18.02 -2.70
C ALA A 467 2.67 -18.06 -3.43
N SER A 468 1.56 -17.87 -2.72
CA SER A 468 0.23 -17.84 -3.30
C SER A 468 -0.03 -16.55 -4.06
N ASN A 469 0.71 -15.46 -3.78
CA ASN A 469 0.66 -14.21 -4.52
C ASN A 469 0.93 -14.42 -6.02
N MET A 470 1.82 -15.37 -6.34
CA MET A 470 2.14 -15.81 -7.70
C MET A 470 1.26 -16.99 -8.19
N GLY A 471 0.21 -17.35 -7.46
CA GLY A 471 -0.73 -18.41 -7.85
C GLY A 471 -0.29 -19.83 -7.49
N THR A 472 0.65 -20.01 -6.55
CA THR A 472 0.88 -21.33 -5.93
C THR A 472 -0.36 -21.71 -5.11
N TYR A 473 -0.83 -22.95 -5.20
CA TYR A 473 -1.96 -23.39 -4.37
C TYR A 473 -1.58 -23.42 -2.89
N SER A 474 -2.49 -22.96 -2.02
CA SER A 474 -2.35 -23.17 -0.58
C SER A 474 -2.88 -24.54 -0.16
N SER A 475 -2.22 -25.11 0.85
CA SER A 475 -2.53 -26.37 1.53
C SER A 475 -3.07 -26.17 2.94
N LEU A 476 -3.42 -24.93 3.31
CA LEU A 476 -4.19 -24.66 4.53
C LEU A 476 -5.50 -25.46 4.54
N GLU A 477 -6.02 -25.68 5.74
CA GLU A 477 -7.28 -26.36 6.03
C GLU A 477 -8.10 -25.54 7.05
N PRO A 478 -9.44 -25.71 7.10
CA PRO A 478 -10.25 -24.96 8.05
C PRO A 478 -9.83 -25.18 9.50
N LEU A 479 -9.65 -24.08 10.23
CA LEU A 479 -9.31 -24.07 11.65
C LEU A 479 -10.31 -24.87 12.46
N LYS A 480 -9.79 -25.53 13.50
CA LYS A 480 -10.55 -26.38 14.42
C LYS A 480 -10.26 -26.00 15.87
N ASP A 481 -11.28 -26.17 16.71
CA ASP A 481 -11.12 -26.11 18.15
C ASP A 481 -10.45 -27.39 18.71
N ALA A 482 -10.18 -27.40 20.02
CA ALA A 482 -9.59 -28.53 20.72
C ALA A 482 -10.44 -29.83 20.69
N ALA A 483 -11.71 -29.75 20.27
CA ALA A 483 -12.58 -30.91 20.05
C ALA A 483 -12.64 -31.34 18.58
N GLY A 484 -11.83 -30.74 17.70
CA GLY A 484 -11.78 -31.01 16.26
C GLY A 484 -12.94 -30.38 15.46
N ARG A 485 -13.75 -29.52 16.08
CA ARG A 485 -14.89 -28.86 15.43
C ARG A 485 -14.40 -27.63 14.65
N ARG A 486 -14.85 -27.47 13.41
CA ARG A 486 -14.52 -26.33 12.56
C ARG A 486 -14.94 -24.99 13.21
N ASP A 487 -14.06 -23.99 13.20
CA ASP A 487 -14.44 -22.62 13.60
C ASP A 487 -15.50 -22.08 12.63
N PRO A 488 -16.63 -21.54 13.11
CA PRO A 488 -17.73 -21.11 12.25
C PRO A 488 -17.47 -19.80 11.50
N LEU A 489 -16.48 -18.99 11.93
CA LEU A 489 -16.25 -17.64 11.46
C LEU A 489 -14.79 -17.49 11.00
N GLN A 490 -14.51 -18.01 9.81
CA GLN A 490 -13.18 -17.95 9.18
C GLN A 490 -13.29 -17.68 7.67
N ALA A 491 -12.31 -16.98 7.13
CA ALA A 491 -12.23 -16.56 5.73
C ALA A 491 -10.84 -16.86 5.15
N TYR A 492 -10.78 -17.14 3.85
CA TYR A 492 -9.52 -17.28 3.12
C TYR A 492 -9.09 -15.90 2.60
N ALA A 493 -7.89 -15.46 2.99
CA ALA A 493 -7.41 -14.09 2.82
C ALA A 493 -6.14 -14.00 1.93
N PRO A 494 -6.17 -14.39 0.64
CA PRO A 494 -4.99 -14.33 -0.20
C PRO A 494 -4.66 -12.92 -0.69
N HIS A 495 -3.39 -12.68 -1.02
CA HIS A 495 -2.97 -11.58 -1.91
C HIS A 495 -2.76 -12.11 -3.33
N GLY A 496 -2.74 -11.21 -4.32
CA GLY A 496 -2.42 -11.58 -5.70
C GLY A 496 -1.68 -10.48 -6.46
N TYR A 497 -0.47 -10.81 -6.89
CA TYR A 497 0.47 -9.87 -7.51
C TYR A 497 1.15 -10.52 -8.73
N ASP A 498 1.27 -9.76 -9.82
CA ASP A 498 1.98 -10.26 -11.00
C ASP A 498 3.50 -10.14 -10.81
N LEU A 499 4.28 -10.93 -11.56
CA LEU A 499 5.75 -10.92 -11.53
C LEU A 499 6.39 -9.55 -11.85
N VAL A 500 5.61 -8.55 -12.28
CA VAL A 500 6.05 -7.19 -12.61
C VAL A 500 5.72 -6.16 -11.52
N THR A 501 5.03 -6.53 -10.43
CA THR A 501 4.51 -5.57 -9.44
C THR A 501 5.60 -4.68 -8.83
N ASP A 502 6.69 -5.26 -8.30
CA ASP A 502 7.83 -4.49 -7.75
C ASP A 502 8.80 -3.95 -8.83
N THR A 503 8.33 -3.72 -10.06
CA THR A 503 9.20 -3.38 -11.21
C THR A 503 8.70 -2.17 -12.00
N PRO A 504 9.54 -1.52 -12.82
CA PRO A 504 9.11 -0.46 -13.74
C PRO A 504 8.00 -0.86 -14.74
N ASP A 505 7.75 -2.16 -14.91
CA ASP A 505 6.69 -2.71 -15.78
C ASP A 505 5.36 -2.98 -15.03
N VAL A 506 5.20 -2.50 -13.78
CA VAL A 506 3.98 -2.66 -12.95
C VAL A 506 2.66 -2.29 -13.64
N THR A 507 2.69 -1.36 -14.61
CA THR A 507 1.51 -0.95 -15.39
C THR A 507 1.17 -1.89 -16.55
N ARG A 508 1.96 -2.94 -16.77
CA ARG A 508 1.85 -3.92 -17.86
C ARG A 508 1.89 -5.37 -17.34
N PRO A 509 1.02 -5.74 -16.38
CA PRO A 509 0.93 -7.12 -15.92
C PRO A 509 0.40 -8.01 -17.04
N CYS A 510 0.60 -9.33 -16.90
CA CYS A 510 0.06 -10.28 -17.85
C CYS A 510 -1.32 -10.80 -17.45
N ASP A 511 -2.32 -10.51 -18.29
CA ASP A 511 -3.73 -10.90 -18.14
C ASP A 511 -3.92 -12.38 -17.78
N GLU A 512 -3.21 -13.28 -18.47
CA GLU A 512 -3.29 -14.74 -18.25
C GLU A 512 -2.71 -15.16 -16.89
N ARG A 513 -1.62 -14.53 -16.43
CA ARG A 513 -1.05 -14.78 -15.09
C ARG A 513 -1.96 -14.25 -14.00
N VAL A 514 -2.41 -13.00 -14.13
CA VAL A 514 -3.36 -12.35 -13.21
C VAL A 514 -4.62 -13.19 -13.05
N ARG A 515 -5.19 -13.68 -14.15
CA ARG A 515 -6.36 -14.58 -14.11
C ARG A 515 -6.04 -15.88 -13.39
N LEU A 516 -4.94 -16.56 -13.74
CA LEU A 516 -4.55 -17.83 -13.12
C LEU A 516 -4.38 -17.70 -11.59
N ILE A 517 -3.77 -16.61 -11.12
CA ILE A 517 -3.58 -16.34 -9.68
C ILE A 517 -4.95 -16.35 -8.97
N PHE A 518 -5.87 -15.47 -9.39
CA PHE A 518 -7.16 -15.31 -8.71
C PHE A 518 -8.14 -16.47 -8.94
N GLU A 519 -8.09 -17.17 -10.07
CA GLU A 519 -8.87 -18.40 -10.28
C GLU A 519 -8.43 -19.51 -9.31
N ARG A 520 -7.12 -19.70 -9.10
CA ARG A 520 -6.58 -20.67 -8.13
C ARG A 520 -6.91 -20.32 -6.69
N HIS A 521 -6.97 -19.04 -6.34
CA HIS A 521 -7.48 -18.60 -5.05
C HIS A 521 -8.97 -18.94 -4.88
N ALA A 522 -9.81 -18.71 -5.90
CA ALA A 522 -11.22 -19.06 -5.84
C ALA A 522 -11.47 -20.57 -5.76
N GLU A 523 -10.63 -21.38 -6.40
CA GLU A 523 -10.61 -22.84 -6.21
C GLU A 523 -10.22 -23.24 -4.79
N THR A 524 -9.20 -22.57 -4.21
CA THR A 524 -8.76 -22.79 -2.84
C THR A 524 -9.84 -22.41 -1.83
N ALA A 525 -10.48 -21.25 -1.96
CA ALA A 525 -11.61 -20.83 -1.13
C ALA A 525 -12.77 -21.84 -1.18
N ARG A 526 -13.07 -22.36 -2.38
CA ARG A 526 -14.09 -23.40 -2.58
C ARG A 526 -13.71 -24.73 -1.93
N ARG A 527 -12.44 -25.15 -2.01
CA ARG A 527 -11.91 -26.34 -1.31
C ARG A 527 -12.05 -26.20 0.21
N LEU A 528 -11.72 -25.03 0.75
CA LEU A 528 -11.84 -24.69 2.16
C LEU A 528 -13.30 -24.52 2.63
N GLY A 529 -14.24 -24.31 1.69
CA GLY A 529 -15.62 -23.94 2.00
C GLY A 529 -15.70 -22.64 2.78
N MET A 530 -14.90 -21.64 2.40
CA MET A 530 -14.78 -20.32 3.03
C MET A 530 -15.13 -19.20 2.04
N PRO A 531 -15.57 -18.02 2.51
CA PRO A 531 -15.55 -16.82 1.68
C PRO A 531 -14.10 -16.41 1.37
N MET A 532 -13.93 -15.75 0.22
CA MET A 532 -12.64 -15.21 -0.23
C MET A 532 -12.62 -13.69 -0.08
N PHE A 533 -11.56 -13.19 0.54
CA PHE A 533 -11.25 -11.76 0.64
C PHE A 533 -9.83 -11.56 0.13
N VAL A 534 -9.66 -10.85 -0.98
CA VAL A 534 -8.32 -10.54 -1.49
C VAL A 534 -7.73 -9.42 -0.63
N GLY A 535 -6.84 -9.75 0.29
CA GLY A 535 -6.26 -8.82 1.26
C GLY A 535 -5.50 -7.69 0.58
N GLU A 536 -4.79 -8.02 -0.51
CA GLU A 536 -4.05 -7.05 -1.30
C GLU A 536 -3.98 -7.43 -2.78
N TRP A 537 -3.98 -6.38 -3.60
CA TRP A 537 -3.70 -6.40 -5.03
C TRP A 537 -3.30 -4.99 -5.49
N GLY A 538 -2.68 -4.91 -6.68
CA GLY A 538 -2.40 -3.63 -7.33
C GLY A 538 -0.98 -3.13 -7.09
N ALA A 539 -0.78 -2.24 -6.11
CA ALA A 539 0.49 -1.55 -5.85
C ALA A 539 0.99 -0.66 -7.02
N TYR A 540 0.09 0.00 -7.75
CA TYR A 540 0.42 0.83 -8.91
C TYR A 540 1.04 2.20 -8.58
N GLY A 541 1.12 2.59 -7.29
CA GLY A 541 1.64 3.88 -6.83
C GLY A 541 1.08 5.07 -7.63
N PHE A 542 1.95 5.96 -8.10
CA PHE A 542 1.60 7.06 -9.02
C PHE A 542 2.06 6.79 -10.48
N HIS A 543 2.23 5.52 -10.87
CA HIS A 543 2.63 5.17 -12.23
C HIS A 543 1.52 5.42 -13.25
N ALA A 544 1.79 6.27 -14.24
CA ALA A 544 0.86 6.56 -15.32
C ALA A 544 0.67 5.34 -16.26
N GLY A 545 -0.56 5.11 -16.71
CA GLY A 545 -0.91 4.00 -17.61
C GLY A 545 -1.39 2.72 -16.92
N ALA A 546 -1.52 2.71 -15.59
CA ALA A 546 -2.03 1.56 -14.83
C ALA A 546 -3.55 1.33 -14.98
N GLU A 547 -4.27 2.20 -15.68
CA GLU A 547 -5.73 2.10 -15.86
C GLU A 547 -6.17 0.73 -16.40
N GLU A 548 -5.50 0.26 -17.46
CA GLU A 548 -5.82 -1.02 -18.09
C GLU A 548 -5.51 -2.19 -17.16
N ALA A 549 -4.38 -2.14 -16.44
CA ALA A 549 -3.99 -3.12 -15.44
C ALA A 549 -5.02 -3.23 -14.30
N ALA A 550 -5.40 -2.10 -13.72
CA ALA A 550 -6.36 -2.05 -12.63
C ALA A 550 -7.74 -2.57 -13.04
N TRP A 551 -8.25 -2.14 -14.21
CA TRP A 551 -9.52 -2.64 -14.72
C TRP A 551 -9.49 -4.15 -15.00
N LYS A 552 -8.39 -4.71 -15.50
CA LYS A 552 -8.29 -6.17 -15.74
C LYS A 552 -8.44 -6.98 -14.46
N VAL A 553 -7.80 -6.56 -13.37
CA VAL A 553 -7.96 -7.22 -12.06
C VAL A 553 -9.41 -7.10 -11.56
N VAL A 554 -10.00 -5.91 -11.64
CA VAL A 554 -11.40 -5.66 -11.25
C VAL A 554 -12.38 -6.57 -12.00
N HIS A 555 -12.24 -6.75 -13.31
CA HIS A 555 -13.11 -7.64 -14.08
C HIS A 555 -13.01 -9.12 -13.63
N VAL A 556 -11.84 -9.56 -13.14
CA VAL A 556 -11.67 -10.89 -12.54
C VAL A 556 -12.43 -10.97 -11.21
N PHE A 557 -12.32 -9.95 -10.35
CA PHE A 557 -13.06 -9.91 -9.08
C PHE A 557 -14.59 -9.88 -9.27
N GLU A 558 -15.09 -9.16 -10.28
CA GLU A 558 -16.51 -9.16 -10.63
C GLU A 558 -17.02 -10.54 -11.09
N GLN A 559 -16.19 -11.29 -11.83
CA GLN A 559 -16.51 -12.67 -12.23
C GLN A 559 -16.49 -13.64 -11.05
N LEU A 560 -15.49 -13.52 -10.17
CA LEU A 560 -15.33 -14.37 -8.99
C LEU A 560 -16.31 -14.01 -7.86
N ARG A 561 -16.84 -12.77 -7.85
CA ARG A 561 -17.68 -12.18 -6.79
C ARG A 561 -17.02 -12.25 -5.42
N CYS A 562 -15.73 -11.97 -5.36
CA CYS A 562 -14.95 -11.92 -4.13
C CYS A 562 -14.93 -10.52 -3.51
N SER A 563 -14.57 -10.47 -2.23
CA SER A 563 -14.21 -9.22 -1.54
C SER A 563 -12.75 -8.86 -1.85
N GLU A 564 -12.38 -7.58 -1.73
CA GLU A 564 -11.04 -7.07 -2.02
C GLU A 564 -10.69 -5.79 -1.23
N THR A 565 -9.39 -5.60 -0.97
CA THR A 565 -8.80 -4.31 -0.61
C THR A 565 -7.59 -3.98 -1.50
N TYR A 566 -7.59 -2.79 -2.10
CA TYR A 566 -6.47 -2.29 -2.89
C TYR A 566 -5.26 -1.94 -2.02
N TRP A 567 -4.06 -2.35 -2.45
CA TRP A 567 -2.79 -1.90 -1.85
C TRP A 567 -2.24 -0.68 -2.60
N ALA A 568 -2.14 0.51 -2.01
CA ALA A 568 -2.65 0.93 -0.69
C ALA A 568 -3.18 2.37 -0.75
N TYR A 569 -3.70 2.89 0.38
CA TYR A 569 -4.07 4.29 0.49
C TYR A 569 -2.82 5.16 0.59
N GLU A 570 -2.56 5.91 -0.47
CA GLU A 570 -1.64 7.04 -0.47
C GLU A 570 -2.40 8.36 -0.56
N LYS A 571 -1.83 9.42 0.02
CA LYS A 571 -2.42 10.75 -0.07
C LYS A 571 -2.49 11.20 -1.53
N ASN A 572 -3.67 11.65 -1.96
CA ASN A 572 -4.01 11.97 -3.35
C ASN A 572 -4.25 10.74 -4.26
N LEU A 573 -4.59 9.58 -3.72
CA LEU A 573 -5.00 8.39 -4.50
C LEU A 573 -6.08 8.72 -5.55
N GLU A 574 -6.97 9.69 -5.30
CA GLU A 574 -7.98 10.14 -6.27
C GLU A 574 -7.45 10.85 -7.52
N GLN A 575 -6.17 11.19 -7.53
CA GLN A 575 -5.48 11.83 -8.66
C GLN A 575 -4.73 10.82 -9.53
N THR A 576 -4.67 9.54 -9.13
CA THR A 576 -4.09 8.48 -9.95
C THR A 576 -4.99 8.18 -11.14
N SER A 577 -4.39 7.80 -12.27
CA SER A 577 -5.13 7.58 -13.51
C SER A 577 -6.08 6.36 -13.41
N TYR A 578 -5.68 5.36 -12.63
CA TYR A 578 -6.42 4.12 -12.39
C TYR A 578 -7.51 4.24 -11.30
N PHE A 579 -7.60 5.36 -10.59
CA PHE A 579 -8.60 5.57 -9.54
C PHE A 579 -10.06 5.24 -9.92
N PRO A 580 -10.54 5.45 -11.17
CA PRO A 580 -11.88 5.03 -11.59
C PRO A 580 -12.15 3.51 -11.49
N ALA A 581 -11.11 2.67 -11.46
CA ALA A 581 -11.25 1.24 -11.18
C ALA A 581 -11.50 0.95 -9.68
N LEU A 582 -11.05 1.83 -8.79
CA LEU A 582 -11.31 1.74 -7.34
C LEU A 582 -12.65 2.39 -6.98
N TRP A 583 -12.94 3.56 -7.56
CA TRP A 583 -14.20 4.28 -7.42
C TRP A 583 -15.24 3.80 -8.46
N ARG A 584 -15.77 2.60 -8.25
CA ARG A 584 -16.71 1.92 -9.17
C ARG A 584 -18.03 1.53 -8.50
N PRO A 585 -19.15 1.45 -9.24
CA PRO A 585 -20.38 0.82 -8.75
C PRO A 585 -20.18 -0.69 -8.54
N PHE A 586 -20.59 -1.22 -7.40
CA PHE A 586 -20.64 -2.66 -7.12
C PHE A 586 -21.83 -2.98 -6.19
N PRO A 587 -22.32 -4.23 -6.15
CA PRO A 587 -23.44 -4.59 -5.30
C PRO A 587 -22.99 -4.87 -3.86
N GLU A 588 -22.94 -3.83 -3.01
CA GLU A 588 -22.50 -3.92 -1.61
C GLU A 588 -23.19 -5.05 -0.83
N ARG A 589 -24.52 -5.21 -1.03
CA ARG A 589 -25.34 -6.21 -0.36
C ARG A 589 -26.37 -6.80 -1.32
N VAL A 590 -26.43 -8.12 -1.42
CA VAL A 590 -27.30 -8.87 -2.33
C VAL A 590 -28.20 -9.81 -1.53
N PRO A 591 -29.55 -9.72 -1.66
CA PRO A 591 -30.44 -10.76 -1.17
C PRO A 591 -30.15 -12.09 -1.91
N GLY A 592 -29.75 -13.13 -1.17
CA GLY A 592 -29.37 -14.44 -1.69
C GLY A 592 -29.72 -15.55 -0.70
#